data_AF-A0A2V8PZP8-F1
#
_entry.id   AF-A0A2V8PZP8-F1
#
_cell.length_a   1.000
_cell.length_b   1.000
_cell.length_c   1.000
_cell.angle_alpha   90.00
_cell.angle_beta   90.00
_cell.angle_gamma   90.00
#
_symmetry.space_group_name_H-M   'P 1'
#
loop_
_entity.id
_entity.type
_entity.pdbx_description
1 polymer ?
#
loop_
_entity_poly.entity_id
_entity_poly.type
_entity_poly.pdbx_seq_one_letter_code
_entity_poly.pdbx_strand_id
1 'polypeptide(L)'
;MFLPGAAKLTNFIRRYSLPLSIIGITILFILYTYGLTENPPGFYQDEAAFAYNAYLLAKTGYSEFGVRWPLFIQTFTWPFTVYSNPVCIYLLAAFNLVFP
;
A
#
# COMPACT_ATOMS: atom_id res chain seq x y z
N MET A 1 22.38 34.48 -21.91
CA MET A 1 22.06 33.97 -23.26
C MET A 1 21.29 32.66 -23.08
N PHE A 2 19.95 32.73 -23.13
CA PHE A 2 19.07 31.56 -22.97
C PHE A 2 19.11 30.73 -24.27
N LEU A 3 19.48 29.45 -24.20
CA LEU A 3 19.50 28.57 -25.37
C LEU A 3 18.04 28.32 -25.83
N PRO A 4 17.66 28.69 -27.06
CA PRO A 4 16.29 28.56 -27.56
C PRO A 4 15.75 27.11 -27.58
N GLY A 5 16.63 26.11 -27.50
CA GLY A 5 16.25 24.70 -27.38
C GLY A 5 15.78 24.28 -25.98
N ALA A 6 16.23 24.96 -24.92
CA ALA A 6 15.93 24.56 -23.54
C ALA A 6 14.45 24.72 -23.17
N ALA A 7 13.81 25.79 -23.65
CA ALA A 7 12.38 26.05 -23.45
C ALA A 7 11.49 25.04 -24.21
N LYS A 8 11.93 24.58 -25.38
CA LYS A 8 11.19 23.60 -26.19
C LYS A 8 11.23 22.21 -25.54
N LEU A 9 12.40 21.82 -25.02
CA LEU A 9 12.58 20.56 -24.30
C LEU A 9 11.80 20.50 -22.98
N THR A 10 11.84 21.57 -22.17
CA THR A 10 11.08 21.64 -20.91
C THR A 10 9.57 21.57 -21.14
N ASN A 11 9.06 22.25 -22.16
CA ASN A 11 7.64 22.18 -22.52
C ASN A 11 7.24 20.79 -23.04
N PHE A 12 8.13 20.10 -23.76
CA PHE A 12 7.92 18.72 -24.18
C PHE A 12 7.89 17.76 -22.98
N ILE A 13 8.87 17.84 -22.08
CA ILE A 13 8.91 17.00 -20.87
C ILE A 13 7.68 17.25 -20.01
N ARG A 14 7.29 18.51 -19.79
CA ARG A 14 6.08 18.85 -19.02
C ARG A 14 4.80 18.33 -19.65
N ARG A 15 4.72 18.30 -21.00
CA ARG A 15 3.55 17.80 -21.72
C ARG A 15 3.39 16.29 -21.59
N TYR A 16 4.51 15.55 -21.54
CA TYR A 16 4.51 14.09 -21.50
C TYR A 16 4.89 13.49 -20.14
N SER A 17 5.18 14.31 -19.13
CA SER A 17 5.61 13.83 -17.81
C SER A 17 4.53 12.96 -17.17
N LEU A 18 3.29 13.43 -17.14
CA LEU A 18 2.17 12.69 -16.54
C LEU A 18 1.92 11.33 -17.20
N PRO A 19 1.72 11.22 -18.54
CA PRO A 19 1.50 9.92 -19.16
C PRO A 19 2.72 9.00 -19.01
N LEU A 20 3.94 9.54 -19.09
CA LEU A 20 5.15 8.74 -18.90
C LEU A 20 5.27 8.22 -17.46
N SER A 21 4.90 9.03 -16.46
CA SER A 21 4.82 8.59 -15.06
C SER A 21 3.76 7.52 -14.86
N ILE A 22 2.57 7.64 -15.47
CA ILE A 22 1.52 6.61 -15.38
C ILE A 22 2.01 5.29 -15.99
N ILE A 23 2.63 5.35 -17.17
CA ILE A 23 3.21 4.17 -17.82
C ILE A 23 4.29 3.56 -16.93
N GLY A 24 5.18 4.38 -16.38
CA GLY A 24 6.23 3.95 -15.47
C GLY A 24 5.69 3.24 -14.22
N ILE A 25 4.72 3.85 -13.54
CA ILE A 25 4.07 3.26 -12.35
C ILE A 25 3.37 1.95 -12.71
N THR A 26 2.69 1.89 -13.86
CA THR A 26 2.01 0.68 -14.32
C THR A 26 2.99 -0.46 -14.54
N ILE A 27 4.11 -0.20 -15.22
CA ILE A 27 5.17 -1.20 -15.45
C ILE A 27 5.77 -1.66 -14.12
N LEU A 28 6.08 -0.73 -13.22
CA LEU A 28 6.60 -1.07 -11.88
C LEU A 28 5.62 -1.94 -11.09
N PHE A 29 4.33 -1.63 -11.12
CA PHE A 29 3.30 -2.42 -10.45
C PHE A 29 3.20 -3.84 -11.00
N ILE A 30 3.21 -3.99 -12.33
CA ILE A 30 3.20 -5.31 -12.97
C ILE A 30 4.43 -6.11 -12.55
N LEU A 31 5.62 -5.53 -12.64
CA LEU A 31 6.86 -6.21 -12.26
C LEU A 31 6.90 -6.59 -10.79
N TYR A 32 6.32 -5.77 -9.91
CA TYR A 32 6.28 -6.02 -8.47
C TYR A 32 5.27 -7.12 -8.09
N THR A 33 4.14 -7.20 -8.80
CA THR A 33 3.06 -8.17 -8.50
C THR A 33 3.16 -9.46 -9.31
N TYR A 34 4.04 -9.51 -10.31
CA TYR A 34 4.22 -10.67 -11.16
C TYR A 34 4.76 -11.86 -10.36
N GLY A 35 4.03 -12.98 -10.40
CA GLY A 35 4.42 -14.21 -9.71
C GLY A 35 4.16 -14.20 -8.19
N LEU A 36 3.37 -13.25 -7.67
CA LEU A 36 3.11 -13.11 -6.23
C LEU A 36 2.51 -14.36 -5.58
N THR A 37 1.81 -15.21 -6.35
CA THR A 37 1.26 -16.48 -5.85
C THR A 37 2.28 -17.62 -5.79
N GLU A 38 3.42 -17.46 -6.46
CA GLU A 38 4.45 -18.49 -6.61
C GLU A 38 5.74 -18.15 -5.84
N ASN A 39 6.06 -16.86 -5.69
CA ASN A 39 7.28 -16.41 -5.02
C ASN A 39 7.13 -15.01 -4.38
N PRO A 40 7.21 -14.91 -3.04
CA PRO A 40 7.30 -16.01 -2.07
C PRO A 40 5.99 -16.82 -2.01
N PRO A 41 6.04 -18.13 -1.73
CA PRO A 41 4.82 -18.89 -1.48
C PRO A 41 4.19 -18.47 -0.15
N GLY A 42 3.09 -17.72 -0.21
CA GLY A 42 2.32 -17.27 0.96
C GLY A 42 2.73 -15.89 1.48
N PHE A 43 2.09 -15.49 2.58
CA PHE A 43 2.31 -14.18 3.21
C PHE A 43 3.36 -14.25 4.30
N TYR A 44 4.14 -13.18 4.44
CA TYR A 44 4.90 -12.97 5.66
C TYR A 44 3.95 -12.68 6.83
N GLN A 45 4.42 -12.94 8.05
CA GLN A 45 3.58 -12.90 9.25
C GLN A 45 3.02 -11.50 9.52
N ASP A 46 3.80 -10.46 9.23
CA ASP A 46 3.40 -9.06 9.33
C ASP A 46 2.42 -8.65 8.22
N GLU A 47 2.61 -9.13 6.99
CA GLU A 47 1.65 -8.95 5.88
C GLU A 47 0.28 -9.53 6.24
N ALA A 48 0.25 -10.76 6.75
CA ALA A 48 -0.97 -11.43 7.19
C ALA A 48 -1.64 -10.69 8.35
N ALA A 49 -0.87 -10.27 9.37
CA ALA A 49 -1.41 -9.55 10.51
C ALA A 49 -2.02 -8.19 10.11
N PHE A 50 -1.39 -7.46 9.19
CA PHE A 50 -1.90 -6.17 8.69
C PHE A 50 -3.16 -6.38 7.86
N ALA A 51 -3.15 -7.34 6.93
CA ALA A 51 -4.29 -7.66 6.08
C ALA A 51 -5.50 -8.14 6.91
N TYR A 52 -5.28 -9.00 7.90
CA TYR A 52 -6.34 -9.54 8.74
C TYR A 52 -6.98 -8.46 9.62
N ASN A 53 -6.17 -7.64 10.31
CA ASN A 53 -6.70 -6.53 11.10
C ASN A 53 -7.43 -5.50 10.21
N ALA A 54 -6.93 -5.21 9.01
CA ALA A 54 -7.59 -4.30 8.07
C ALA A 54 -8.96 -4.84 7.65
N TYR A 55 -9.04 -6.13 7.31
CA TYR A 55 -10.28 -6.81 6.99
C TYR A 55 -11.28 -6.75 8.16
N LEU A 56 -10.85 -7.11 9.37
CA LEU A 56 -11.71 -7.06 10.56
C LEU A 56 -12.21 -5.64 10.87
N LEU A 57 -11.35 -4.64 10.75
CA LEU A 57 -11.75 -3.24 10.95
C LEU A 57 -12.77 -2.81 9.89
N ALA A 58 -12.59 -3.19 8.63
CA ALA A 58 -13.53 -2.88 7.56
C ALA A 58 -14.91 -3.54 7.79
N LYS A 59 -14.94 -4.81 8.25
CA LYS A 59 -16.19 -5.57 8.40
C LYS A 59 -16.88 -5.36 9.75
N THR A 60 -16.12 -5.13 10.82
CA THR A 60 -16.63 -5.15 12.19
C THR A 60 -16.30 -3.89 12.98
N GLY A 61 -15.25 -3.16 12.59
CA GLY A 61 -14.71 -2.03 13.37
C GLY A 61 -13.86 -2.45 14.58
N TYR A 62 -13.50 -3.73 14.69
CA TYR A 62 -12.65 -4.28 15.75
C TYR A 62 -11.34 -4.84 15.17
N SER A 63 -10.26 -4.75 15.95
CA SER A 63 -9.01 -5.46 15.66
C SER A 63 -9.10 -6.95 15.99
N GLU A 64 -8.08 -7.72 15.62
CA GLU A 64 -7.98 -9.15 15.94
C GLU A 64 -8.01 -9.45 17.45
N PHE A 65 -7.59 -8.50 18.27
CA PHE A 65 -7.63 -8.57 19.73
C PHE A 65 -8.89 -7.94 20.34
N GLY A 66 -9.90 -7.62 19.53
CA GLY A 66 -11.20 -7.15 19.99
C GLY A 66 -11.23 -5.68 20.42
N VAL A 67 -10.19 -4.89 20.11
CA VAL A 67 -10.18 -3.45 20.40
C VAL A 67 -10.90 -2.72 19.27
N ARG A 68 -11.91 -1.91 19.64
CA ARG A 68 -12.68 -1.13 18.67
C ARG A 68 -11.92 0.13 18.25
N TRP A 69 -11.73 0.32 16.94
CA TRP A 69 -11.03 1.48 16.35
C TRP A 69 -9.73 1.88 17.09
N PRO A 70 -8.72 1.00 17.17
CA PRO A 70 -7.51 1.27 17.93
C PRO A 70 -6.69 2.42 17.32
N LEU A 71 -6.06 3.24 18.17
CA LEU A 71 -5.03 4.20 17.73
C LEU A 71 -3.68 3.52 17.46
N PHE A 72 -3.44 2.34 18.07
CA PHE A 72 -2.34 1.46 17.78
C PHE A 72 -2.87 0.04 17.73
N ILE A 73 -2.51 -0.71 16.69
CA ILE A 73 -3.08 -2.03 16.44
C ILE A 73 -2.07 -3.07 16.86
N GLN A 74 -2.44 -3.90 17.82
CA GLN A 74 -1.62 -5.06 18.20
C GLN A 74 -1.67 -6.07 17.06
N THR A 75 -0.51 -6.60 16.64
CA THR A 75 -0.39 -7.56 15.53
C THR A 75 0.12 -8.94 15.96
N PHE A 76 0.70 -9.05 17.16
CA PHE A 76 1.32 -10.26 17.67
C PHE A 76 1.03 -10.46 19.17
N THR A 77 1.21 -11.70 19.63
CA THR A 77 1.00 -12.11 21.03
C THR A 77 2.34 -12.33 21.75
N TRP A 78 2.29 -12.44 23.08
CA TRP A 78 3.45 -12.76 23.92
C TRP A 78 4.20 -14.00 23.41
N PRO A 79 5.55 -14.02 23.42
CA PRO A 79 6.46 -13.04 24.02
C PRO A 79 6.80 -11.84 23.11
N PHE A 80 6.30 -11.79 21.88
CA PHE A 80 6.65 -10.77 20.89
C PHE A 80 5.48 -9.84 20.58
N THR A 81 4.83 -9.31 21.62
CA THR A 81 3.74 -8.35 21.42
C THR A 81 4.26 -7.09 20.74
N VAL A 82 3.73 -6.78 19.56
CA VAL A 82 4.04 -5.58 18.79
C VAL A 82 2.76 -4.79 18.55
N TYR A 83 2.88 -3.47 18.69
CA TYR A 83 1.85 -2.52 18.32
C TYR A 83 2.31 -1.75 17.08
N SER A 84 1.56 -1.86 16.01
CA SER A 84 1.87 -1.26 14.72
C SER A 84 1.22 0.10 14.55
N ASN A 85 1.86 0.94 13.73
CA ASN A 85 1.27 2.19 13.27
C ASN A 85 -0.03 1.88 12.50
N PRO A 86 -1.14 2.55 12.82
CA PRO A 86 -2.44 2.19 12.30
C PRO A 86 -2.69 2.67 10.86
N VAL A 87 -1.86 3.58 10.31
CA VAL A 87 -2.13 4.27 9.05
C VAL A 87 -2.25 3.28 7.90
N CYS A 88 -1.26 2.39 7.72
CA CYS A 88 -1.31 1.39 6.65
C CYS A 88 -2.51 0.46 6.79
N ILE A 89 -2.85 0.06 8.02
CA ILE A 89 -3.96 -0.86 8.30
C ILE A 89 -5.31 -0.18 8.02
N TYR A 90 -5.49 1.09 8.38
CA TYR A 90 -6.71 1.84 8.07
C TYR A 90 -6.88 2.15 6.59
N LEU A 91 -5.80 2.48 5.88
CA LEU A 91 -5.84 2.64 4.43
C LEU A 91 -6.25 1.34 3.74
N LEU A 92 -5.71 0.21 4.21
CA LEU A 92 -6.09 -1.11 3.71
C LEU A 92 -7.53 -1.46 4.11
N ALA A 93 -8.00 -1.07 5.30
CA ALA A 93 -9.39 -1.26 5.71
C ALA A 93 -10.34 -0.47 4.79
N ALA A 94 -10.01 0.78 4.45
CA ALA A 94 -10.76 1.58 3.48
C ALA A 94 -10.77 0.92 2.09
N PHE A 95 -9.66 0.32 1.66
CA PHE A 95 -9.61 -0.47 0.44
C PHE A 95 -10.56 -1.68 0.48
N ASN A 96 -10.59 -2.42 1.60
CA ASN A 96 -11.48 -3.57 1.81
C ASN A 96 -12.98 -3.20 1.90
N LEU A 97 -13.32 -1.93 2.09
CA LEU A 97 -14.70 -1.44 1.97
C LEU A 97 -15.15 -1.36 0.50
N VAL A 98 -14.22 -1.09 -0.42
CA VAL A 98 -14.48 -0.94 -1.85
C VAL A 98 -14.27 -2.26 -2.59
N PHE A 99 -13.25 -3.02 -2.21
CA PHE A 99 -12.85 -4.30 -2.80
C PHE A 99 -12.90 -5.38 -1.72
N PRO A 100 -14.06 -6.04 -1.54
CA PRO A 100 -14.30 -6.97 -0.44
C PRO A 100 -13.60 -8.32 -0.59
#